data_AF-A0A0T6A210-F1
#
_entry.id   AF-A0A0T6A210-F1
#
_cell.length_a   1.000
_cell.length_b   1.000
_cell.length_c   1.000
_cell.angle_alpha   90.00
_cell.angle_beta   90.00
_cell.angle_gamma   90.00
#
_symmetry.space_group_name_H-M   'P 1'
#
loop_
_entity.id
_entity.type
_entity.pdbx_description
1 polymer ?
#
loop_
_entity_poly.entity_id
_entity_poly.type
_entity_poly.pdbx_seq_one_letter_code
_entity_poly.pdbx_strand_id
1 'polypeptide(L)'
;MKRVIIDTDPGIDDALALFLALQSPELAVEAITTVAGNTRVEDCTRNVFLILDLLAPEPRPVVARGAARPLECELRPALDVHGEDGLGGLLRHRNPDGLPRYPRPRQSPAAMEAADLILELVRRYPGEITLITLGPLTNIAQALRRDRKTMEKISRIISMGGAVLVPGNTSATAEFNIATDPEAARIVLGSGLPLTLIPLDVTERVRLSGDALRTWVEPLADLPAQFLLDCTAHLIAFSEKWEGFAGITLHDPLTVGVAIDPNLVKTRPLFVQVETRGEITTGMTVADRRPFRAEGQPNVEVALDVDADRFLSLFVERLCRRS
;
A
#
# COMPACT_ATOMS: atom_id res chain seq x y z
N MET A 1 6.66 -4.57 -19.56
CA MET A 1 6.90 -4.69 -18.12
C MET A 1 7.18 -3.28 -17.58
N LYS A 2 6.45 -2.85 -16.56
CA LYS A 2 6.55 -1.52 -15.93
C LYS A 2 7.56 -1.62 -14.79
N ARG A 3 8.56 -0.74 -14.75
CA ARG A 3 9.48 -0.68 -13.61
C ARG A 3 8.79 0.02 -12.46
N VAL A 4 8.76 -0.62 -11.30
CA VAL A 4 8.05 -0.11 -10.13
C VAL A 4 8.94 -0.09 -8.90
N ILE A 5 8.70 0.92 -8.07
CA ILE A 5 9.12 0.93 -6.66
C ILE A 5 7.84 0.89 -5.84
N ILE A 6 7.79 0.00 -4.85
CA ILE A 6 6.66 -0.12 -3.94
C ILE A 6 7.07 0.47 -2.59
N ASP A 7 6.38 1.51 -2.14
CA ASP A 7 6.55 2.12 -0.82
C ASP A 7 5.40 1.65 0.08
N THR A 8 5.71 0.93 1.16
CA THR A 8 4.73 0.14 1.93
C THR A 8 5.05 0.13 3.42
N ASP A 9 4.06 -0.11 4.26
CA ASP A 9 4.18 -0.27 5.70
C ASP A 9 3.59 -1.61 6.15
N PRO A 10 4.17 -2.77 5.74
CA PRO A 10 3.42 -4.01 5.61
C PRO A 10 2.52 -4.40 6.77
N GLY A 11 1.25 -4.08 6.57
CA GLY A 11 0.07 -4.67 7.16
C GLY A 11 -0.34 -5.97 6.46
N ILE A 12 -1.55 -6.43 6.76
CA ILE A 12 -2.10 -7.68 6.23
C ILE A 12 -2.45 -7.53 4.75
N ASP A 13 -3.05 -6.41 4.35
CA ASP A 13 -3.41 -6.10 2.97
C ASP A 13 -2.22 -5.66 2.12
N ASP A 14 -1.23 -4.95 2.67
CA ASP A 14 0.07 -4.74 2.00
C ASP A 14 0.73 -6.08 1.63
N ALA A 15 0.66 -7.08 2.53
CA ALA A 15 1.24 -8.40 2.25
C ALA A 15 0.56 -9.05 1.04
N LEU A 16 -0.77 -8.94 0.93
CA LEU A 16 -1.53 -9.38 -0.23
C LEU A 16 -1.13 -8.60 -1.50
N ALA A 17 -0.87 -7.30 -1.38
CA ALA A 17 -0.45 -6.44 -2.48
C ALA A 17 0.96 -6.81 -2.98
N LEU A 18 1.88 -7.13 -2.07
CA LEU A 18 3.22 -7.62 -2.40
C LEU A 18 3.18 -9.00 -3.07
N PHE A 19 2.32 -9.91 -2.62
CA PHE A 19 2.07 -11.18 -3.31
C PHE A 19 1.61 -10.94 -4.75
N LEU A 20 0.59 -10.09 -4.93
CA LEU A 20 0.10 -9.72 -6.26
C LEU A 20 1.22 -9.13 -7.12
N ALA A 21 1.98 -8.16 -6.60
CA ALA A 21 3.00 -7.46 -7.35
C ALA A 21 4.14 -8.38 -7.80
N LEU A 22 4.66 -9.21 -6.89
CA LEU A 22 5.80 -10.10 -7.14
C LEU A 22 5.44 -11.29 -8.06
N GLN A 23 4.15 -11.66 -8.14
CA GLN A 23 3.65 -12.71 -9.04
C GLN A 23 3.11 -12.17 -10.37
N SER A 24 3.19 -10.85 -10.61
CA SER A 24 2.66 -10.19 -11.80
C SER A 24 3.74 -9.90 -12.84
N PRO A 25 3.75 -10.59 -14.00
CA PRO A 25 4.79 -10.41 -15.03
C PRO A 25 4.74 -9.04 -15.71
N GLU A 26 3.68 -8.28 -15.50
CA GLU A 26 3.54 -6.91 -15.98
C GLU A 26 4.46 -5.95 -15.22
N LEU A 27 4.92 -6.31 -14.02
CA LEU A 27 5.72 -5.46 -13.13
C LEU A 27 7.16 -6.00 -13.00
N ALA A 28 8.12 -5.09 -13.10
CA ALA A 28 9.50 -5.29 -12.65
C ALA A 28 9.66 -4.52 -11.34
N VAL A 29 9.58 -5.22 -10.21
CA VAL A 29 9.75 -4.60 -8.89
C VAL A 29 11.25 -4.38 -8.67
N GLU A 30 11.70 -3.14 -8.85
CA GLU A 30 13.13 -2.77 -8.70
C GLU A 30 13.51 -2.66 -7.22
N ALA A 31 12.59 -2.09 -6.44
CA ALA A 31 12.79 -1.89 -5.02
C ALA A 31 11.47 -1.91 -4.24
N ILE A 32 11.58 -2.26 -2.97
CA ILE A 32 10.54 -2.13 -1.96
C ILE A 32 11.09 -1.23 -0.85
N THR A 33 10.49 -0.06 -0.66
CA THR A 33 10.80 0.84 0.42
C THR A 33 9.78 0.70 1.55
N THR A 34 10.24 0.83 2.80
CA THR A 34 9.35 0.71 3.96
C THR A 34 9.19 2.01 4.71
N VAL A 35 7.99 2.25 5.24
CA VAL A 35 7.64 3.40 6.08
C VAL A 35 6.90 2.92 7.33
N ALA A 36 6.92 3.72 8.41
CA ALA A 36 6.11 3.46 9.58
C ALA A 36 4.65 3.89 9.34
N GLY A 37 3.71 3.02 9.70
CA GLY A 37 2.27 3.23 9.54
C GLY A 37 1.52 2.15 10.31
N ASN A 38 1.05 1.09 9.65
CA ASN A 38 0.36 -0.05 10.27
C ASN A 38 1.12 -0.62 11.48
N THR A 39 2.45 -0.66 11.38
CA THR A 39 3.36 -0.94 12.50
C THR A 39 4.63 -0.08 12.41
N ARG A 40 5.60 -0.35 13.29
CA ARG A 40 6.90 0.34 13.29
C ARG A 40 7.70 -0.04 12.05
N VAL A 41 8.51 0.89 11.54
CA VAL A 41 9.28 0.66 10.30
C VAL A 41 10.21 -0.56 10.37
N GLU A 42 10.74 -0.91 11.56
CA GLU A 42 11.53 -2.13 11.74
C GLU A 42 10.72 -3.40 11.50
N ASP A 43 9.48 -3.42 11.98
CA ASP A 43 8.54 -4.52 11.80
C ASP A 43 8.09 -4.58 10.33
N CYS A 44 7.76 -3.43 9.72
CA CYS A 44 7.51 -3.29 8.29
C CYS A 44 8.65 -3.89 7.44
N THR A 45 9.90 -3.51 7.74
CA THR A 45 11.10 -4.00 7.02
C THR A 45 11.25 -5.52 7.15
N ARG A 46 11.08 -6.06 8.37
CA ARG A 46 11.11 -7.51 8.61
C ARG A 46 10.02 -8.22 7.79
N ASN A 47 8.81 -7.66 7.77
CA ASN A 47 7.66 -8.25 7.10
C ASN A 47 7.89 -8.34 5.58
N VAL A 48 8.48 -7.30 4.95
CA VAL A 48 8.91 -7.37 3.54
C VAL A 48 9.88 -8.54 3.33
N PHE A 49 10.92 -8.68 4.16
CA PHE A 49 11.89 -9.77 3.98
C PHE A 49 11.29 -11.15 4.13
N LEU A 50 10.34 -11.31 5.05
CA LEU A 50 9.60 -12.55 5.24
C LEU A 50 8.82 -12.92 3.97
N ILE A 51 8.11 -11.96 3.37
CA ILE A 51 7.37 -12.16 2.11
C ILE A 51 8.32 -12.50 0.96
N LEU A 52 9.46 -11.80 0.86
CA LEU A 52 10.47 -12.09 -0.17
C LEU A 52 11.10 -13.48 -0.01
N ASP A 53 11.26 -13.98 1.22
CA ASP A 53 11.78 -15.32 1.46
C ASP A 53 10.75 -16.42 1.15
N LEU A 54 9.46 -16.12 1.34
CA LEU A 54 8.37 -17.01 0.95
C LEU A 54 8.22 -17.15 -0.56
N LEU A 55 8.32 -16.03 -1.29
CA LEU A 55 8.07 -16.00 -2.73
C LEU A 55 9.34 -16.20 -3.57
N ALA A 56 10.52 -15.95 -3.00
CA ALA A 56 11.82 -16.04 -3.65
C ALA A 56 11.83 -15.45 -5.10
N PRO A 57 11.40 -14.19 -5.28
CA PRO A 57 11.30 -13.59 -6.61
C PRO A 57 12.68 -13.43 -7.25
N GLU A 58 12.75 -13.63 -8.57
CA GLU A 58 13.96 -13.47 -9.36
C GLU A 58 13.71 -12.51 -10.55
N PRO A 59 14.44 -11.37 -10.63
CA PRO A 59 15.42 -10.89 -9.66
C PRO A 59 14.77 -10.43 -8.34
N ARG A 60 15.49 -10.58 -7.23
CA ARG A 60 15.03 -10.10 -5.92
C ARG A 60 15.11 -8.56 -5.86
N PRO A 61 14.02 -7.86 -5.47
CA PRO A 61 14.03 -6.40 -5.34
C PRO A 61 14.95 -5.94 -4.21
N VAL A 62 15.50 -4.73 -4.36
CA VAL A 62 16.25 -4.07 -3.29
C VAL A 62 15.28 -3.62 -2.20
N VAL A 63 15.57 -3.91 -0.93
CA VAL A 63 14.75 -3.44 0.19
C VAL A 63 15.48 -2.30 0.90
N ALA A 64 14.84 -1.14 1.05
CA ALA A 64 15.37 -0.04 1.85
C ALA A 64 14.41 0.36 2.97
N ARG A 65 14.98 0.64 4.14
CA ARG A 65 14.23 1.17 5.28
C ARG A 65 14.08 2.67 5.15
N GLY A 66 12.88 3.17 5.38
CA GLY A 66 12.56 4.60 5.31
C GLY A 66 12.21 5.20 6.66
N ALA A 67 11.28 6.15 6.64
CA ALA A 67 10.93 6.97 7.78
C ALA A 67 10.30 6.15 8.90
N ALA A 68 10.86 6.29 10.12
CA ALA A 68 10.33 5.66 11.33
C ALA A 68 9.18 6.45 11.98
N ARG A 69 8.88 7.66 11.48
CA ARG A 69 7.85 8.56 12.01
C ARG A 69 7.34 9.51 10.92
N PRO A 70 6.10 10.02 11.06
CA PRO A 70 5.58 11.11 10.24
C PRO A 70 6.45 12.37 10.29
N LEU A 71 6.23 13.30 9.36
CA LEU A 71 6.99 14.54 9.28
C LEU A 71 6.80 15.45 10.50
N GLU A 72 5.56 15.60 10.98
CA GLU A 72 5.22 16.55 12.04
C GLU A 72 4.41 15.92 13.18
N CYS A 73 3.44 15.06 12.88
CA CYS A 73 2.55 14.46 13.87
C CYS A 73 3.14 13.22 14.57
N GLU A 74 2.46 12.77 15.63
CA GLU A 74 2.80 11.54 16.34
C GLU A 74 2.31 10.31 15.55
N LEU A 75 3.19 9.32 15.41
CA LEU A 75 2.83 8.03 14.81
C LEU A 75 1.79 7.31 15.68
N ARG A 76 0.67 6.90 15.07
CA ARG A 76 -0.35 6.06 15.69
C ARG A 76 -0.55 4.78 14.88
N PRO A 77 0.14 3.69 15.22
CA PRO A 77 0.06 2.48 14.43
C PRO A 77 -1.30 1.77 14.56
N ALA A 78 -1.73 1.09 13.49
CA ALA A 78 -2.98 0.34 13.43
C ALA A 78 -2.85 -1.09 13.97
N LEU A 79 -2.25 -1.25 15.16
CA LEU A 79 -1.97 -2.57 15.77
C LEU A 79 -3.25 -3.39 16.06
N ASP A 80 -4.38 -2.72 16.29
CA ASP A 80 -5.66 -3.40 16.50
C ASP A 80 -6.16 -4.10 15.22
N VAL A 81 -5.86 -3.50 14.06
CA VAL A 81 -6.28 -3.99 12.73
C VAL A 81 -5.29 -5.04 12.19
N HIS A 82 -3.99 -4.80 12.36
CA HIS A 82 -2.94 -5.62 11.75
C HIS A 82 -2.18 -6.52 12.75
N GLY A 83 -2.47 -6.45 14.04
CA GLY A 83 -1.74 -7.16 15.09
C GLY A 83 -0.41 -6.49 15.44
N GLU A 84 0.18 -6.90 16.57
CA GLU A 84 1.42 -6.29 17.09
C GLU A 84 2.61 -6.39 16.13
N ASP A 85 2.68 -7.44 15.32
CA ASP A 85 3.74 -7.65 14.34
C ASP A 85 3.40 -7.08 12.94
N GLY A 86 2.25 -6.44 12.77
CA GLY A 86 1.72 -5.96 11.48
C GLY A 86 1.16 -7.05 10.57
N LEU A 87 1.20 -8.31 10.98
CA LEU A 87 0.86 -9.46 10.14
C LEU A 87 -0.05 -10.47 10.87
N GLY A 88 -0.98 -9.97 11.67
CA GLY A 88 -2.00 -10.79 12.35
C GLY A 88 -1.46 -11.67 13.48
N GLY A 89 -0.29 -11.35 14.01
CA GLY A 89 0.39 -12.15 15.03
C GLY A 89 1.07 -13.39 14.45
N LEU A 90 1.44 -13.39 13.17
CA LEU A 90 2.13 -14.50 12.48
C LEU A 90 3.32 -15.05 13.26
N LEU A 91 4.05 -14.20 13.99
CA LEU A 91 5.19 -14.64 14.80
C LEU A 91 4.84 -15.60 15.95
N ARG A 92 3.56 -15.77 16.29
CA ARG A 92 3.09 -16.76 17.29
C ARG A 92 2.93 -18.17 16.70
N HIS A 93 2.87 -18.31 15.38
CA HIS A 93 2.61 -19.60 14.73
C HIS A 93 3.81 -20.53 14.88
N ARG A 94 3.54 -21.80 15.17
CA ARG A 94 4.54 -22.86 15.32
C ARG A 94 4.20 -24.04 14.42
N ASN A 95 5.24 -24.78 14.03
CA ASN A 95 5.11 -26.10 13.43
C ASN A 95 4.85 -27.17 14.51
N PRO A 96 4.42 -28.39 14.15
CA PRO A 96 4.20 -29.47 15.12
C PRO A 96 5.44 -29.83 15.96
N ASP A 97 6.64 -29.57 15.45
CA ASP A 97 7.91 -29.75 16.15
C ASP A 97 8.24 -28.61 17.15
N GLY A 98 7.37 -27.61 17.27
CA GLY A 98 7.53 -26.47 18.16
C GLY A 98 8.42 -25.34 17.62
N LEU A 99 8.98 -25.47 16.42
CA LEU A 99 9.77 -24.40 15.80
C LEU A 99 8.87 -23.30 15.22
N PRO A 100 9.34 -22.04 15.13
CA PRO A 100 8.63 -20.97 14.43
C PRO A 100 8.28 -21.37 13.00
N ARG A 101 7.00 -21.30 12.65
CA ARG A 101 6.54 -21.58 11.27
C ARG A 101 7.13 -20.58 10.29
N TYR A 102 7.21 -19.32 10.72
CA TYR A 102 7.80 -18.21 9.99
C TYR A 102 9.03 -17.71 10.75
N PRO A 103 10.23 -18.22 10.43
CA PRO A 103 11.45 -17.79 11.10
C PRO A 103 11.73 -16.30 10.79
N ARG A 104 12.37 -15.60 11.73
CA ARG A 104 12.78 -14.21 11.49
C ARG A 104 13.80 -14.17 10.33
N PRO A 105 13.61 -13.31 9.33
CA PRO A 105 14.58 -13.09 8.27
C PRO A 105 15.93 -12.63 8.84
N ARG A 106 17.02 -12.98 8.15
CA ARG A 106 18.41 -12.65 8.55
C ARG A 106 19.02 -11.53 7.72
N GLN A 107 18.34 -11.15 6.64
CA GLN A 107 18.75 -10.12 5.71
C GLN A 107 18.68 -8.75 6.37
N SER A 108 19.53 -7.84 5.89
CA SER A 108 19.50 -6.43 6.26
C SER A 108 19.02 -5.61 5.07
N PRO A 109 18.27 -4.51 5.30
CA PRO A 109 17.95 -3.56 4.23
C PRO A 109 19.24 -2.96 3.66
N ALA A 110 19.13 -2.36 2.48
CA ALA A 110 20.17 -1.53 1.90
C ALA A 110 20.65 -0.48 2.92
N ALA A 111 21.94 -0.14 2.86
CA ALA A 111 22.51 0.90 3.71
C ALA A 111 21.92 2.29 3.40
N MET A 112 21.37 2.46 2.20
CA MET A 112 20.71 3.68 1.75
C MET A 112 19.29 3.76 2.31
N GLU A 113 18.87 4.97 2.72
CA GLU A 113 17.49 5.22 3.14
C GLU A 113 16.53 5.18 1.95
N ALA A 114 15.26 4.85 2.21
CA ALA A 114 14.21 4.75 1.19
C ALA A 114 14.15 5.96 0.24
N ALA A 115 14.13 7.18 0.78
CA ALA A 115 14.04 8.39 -0.03
C ALA A 115 15.24 8.56 -0.97
N ASP A 116 16.46 8.19 -0.53
CA ASP A 116 17.65 8.25 -1.38
C ASP A 116 17.65 7.15 -2.43
N LEU A 117 17.20 5.94 -2.09
CA LEU A 117 17.08 4.83 -3.04
C LEU A 117 16.07 5.16 -4.14
N ILE A 118 14.93 5.77 -3.80
CA ILE A 118 13.97 6.27 -4.77
C ILE A 118 14.65 7.24 -5.74
N LEU A 119 15.36 8.24 -5.21
CA LEU A 119 16.05 9.22 -6.04
C LEU A 119 17.17 8.60 -6.90
N GLU A 120 17.90 7.62 -6.39
CA GLU A 120 18.91 6.87 -7.15
C GLU A 120 18.28 6.15 -8.34
N LEU A 121 17.21 5.38 -8.10
CA LEU A 121 16.54 4.61 -9.14
C LEU A 121 15.88 5.53 -10.18
N VAL A 122 15.26 6.64 -9.76
CA VAL A 122 14.68 7.62 -10.67
C VAL A 122 15.75 8.33 -11.50
N ARG A 123 16.94 8.61 -10.93
CA ARG A 123 18.08 9.13 -11.71
C ARG A 123 18.58 8.12 -12.73
N ARG A 124 18.59 6.84 -12.37
CA ARG A 124 19.06 5.74 -13.22
C ARG A 124 18.08 5.42 -14.36
N TYR A 125 16.78 5.56 -14.13
CA TYR A 125 15.70 5.20 -15.06
C TYR A 125 14.70 6.36 -15.25
N PRO A 126 15.13 7.51 -15.79
CA PRO A 126 14.29 8.68 -15.92
C PRO A 126 13.11 8.42 -16.88
N GLY A 127 11.89 8.71 -16.42
CA GLY A 127 10.64 8.51 -17.17
C GLY A 127 10.09 7.09 -17.11
N GLU A 128 10.80 6.14 -16.49
CA GLU A 128 10.40 4.72 -16.48
C GLU A 128 9.80 4.26 -15.14
N ILE A 129 10.19 4.88 -14.03
CA ILE A 129 9.77 4.45 -12.68
C ILE A 129 8.34 4.90 -12.38
N THR A 130 7.48 3.93 -12.08
CA THR A 130 6.18 4.15 -11.42
C THR A 130 6.33 3.89 -9.92
N LEU A 131 5.93 4.85 -9.09
CA LEU A 131 5.87 4.67 -7.65
C LEU A 131 4.48 4.16 -7.28
N ILE A 132 4.42 3.01 -6.61
CA ILE A 132 3.20 2.47 -6.00
C ILE A 132 3.32 2.71 -4.50
N THR A 133 2.45 3.55 -3.94
CA THR A 133 2.51 3.90 -2.51
C THR A 133 1.31 3.31 -1.80
N LEU A 134 1.59 2.37 -0.89
CA LEU A 134 0.61 1.59 -0.12
C LEU A 134 0.51 2.09 1.32
N GLY A 135 1.53 2.83 1.78
CA GLY A 135 1.58 3.41 3.12
C GLY A 135 1.59 4.93 3.16
N PRO A 136 1.87 5.51 4.35
CA PRO A 136 2.01 6.95 4.54
C PRO A 136 3.09 7.55 3.63
N LEU A 137 2.79 8.72 3.05
CA LEU A 137 3.59 9.33 1.97
C LEU A 137 4.91 9.97 2.42
N THR A 138 5.38 9.66 3.63
CA THR A 138 6.54 10.30 4.28
C THR A 138 7.82 10.14 3.46
N ASN A 139 8.13 8.93 2.97
CA ASN A 139 9.32 8.68 2.16
C ASN A 139 9.30 9.49 0.87
N ILE A 140 8.14 9.59 0.22
CA ILE A 140 7.95 10.32 -1.03
C ILE A 140 8.08 11.83 -0.82
N ALA A 141 7.49 12.35 0.26
CA ALA A 141 7.64 13.75 0.63
C ALA A 141 9.09 14.11 0.97
N GLN A 142 9.83 13.20 1.63
CA GLN A 142 11.26 13.37 1.88
C GLN A 142 12.07 13.37 0.58
N ALA A 143 11.79 12.46 -0.35
CA ALA A 143 12.45 12.44 -1.67
C ALA A 143 12.19 13.75 -2.44
N LEU A 144 10.96 14.27 -2.42
CA LEU A 144 10.59 15.56 -3.00
C LEU A 144 11.32 16.74 -2.38
N ARG A 145 11.45 16.76 -1.04
CA ARG A 145 12.18 17.81 -0.31
C ARG A 145 13.68 17.76 -0.61
N ARG A 146 14.25 16.57 -0.77
CA ARG A 146 15.68 16.36 -1.06
C ARG A 146 16.04 16.76 -2.50
N ASP A 147 15.29 16.28 -3.49
CA ASP A 147 15.56 16.58 -4.89
C ASP A 147 14.29 16.49 -5.77
N ARG A 148 13.55 17.60 -5.80
CA ARG A 148 12.36 17.75 -6.64
C ARG A 148 12.63 17.53 -8.13
N LYS A 149 13.77 18.00 -8.66
CA LYS A 149 14.08 17.88 -10.10
C LYS A 149 14.26 16.43 -10.52
N THR A 150 14.80 15.60 -9.64
CA THR A 150 14.85 14.15 -9.88
C THR A 150 13.45 13.55 -9.81
N MET A 151 12.65 13.90 -8.80
CA MET A 151 11.27 13.38 -8.68
C MET A 151 10.36 13.78 -9.85
N GLU A 152 10.60 14.92 -10.51
CA GLU A 152 9.90 15.32 -11.75
C GLU A 152 10.14 14.36 -12.93
N LYS A 153 11.09 13.42 -12.81
CA LYS A 153 11.38 12.40 -13.82
C LYS A 153 10.68 11.08 -13.58
N ILE A 154 9.86 10.92 -12.54
CA ILE A 154 9.05 9.70 -12.41
C ILE A 154 8.02 9.62 -13.54
N SER A 155 7.63 8.41 -13.92
CA SER A 155 6.51 8.19 -14.84
C SER A 155 5.18 8.60 -14.21
N ARG A 156 4.93 8.10 -13.00
CA ARG A 156 3.68 8.31 -12.25
C ARG A 156 3.81 7.87 -10.78
N ILE A 157 2.97 8.44 -9.93
CA ILE A 157 2.61 7.91 -8.60
C ILE A 157 1.21 7.30 -8.66
N ILE A 158 1.04 6.07 -8.17
CA ILE A 158 -0.25 5.43 -7.94
C ILE A 158 -0.34 5.20 -6.44
N SER A 159 -1.17 5.98 -5.76
CA SER A 159 -1.24 6.01 -4.30
C SER A 159 -2.53 5.43 -3.79
N MET A 160 -2.46 4.41 -2.93
CA MET A 160 -3.55 4.11 -2.02
C MET A 160 -3.66 5.30 -1.06
N GLY A 161 -4.88 5.79 -0.84
CA GLY A 161 -5.15 6.70 0.26
C GLY A 161 -6.24 7.71 -0.03
N GLY A 162 -6.71 8.35 1.04
CA GLY A 162 -7.75 9.37 0.98
C GLY A 162 -9.17 8.81 0.88
N ALA A 163 -10.11 9.72 1.11
CA ALA A 163 -11.55 9.49 1.00
C ALA A 163 -12.20 10.78 0.49
N VAL A 164 -12.87 10.73 -0.66
CA VAL A 164 -13.31 11.94 -1.37
C VAL A 164 -14.83 12.12 -1.30
N LEU A 165 -15.59 11.06 -1.57
CA LEU A 165 -17.05 11.06 -1.55
C LEU A 165 -17.62 10.22 -0.39
N VAL A 166 -16.75 9.51 0.32
CA VAL A 166 -17.09 8.56 1.38
C VAL A 166 -16.44 8.98 2.71
N PRO A 167 -16.88 8.42 3.85
CA PRO A 167 -16.23 8.64 5.13
C PRO A 167 -14.77 8.16 5.16
N GLY A 168 -14.01 8.62 6.15
CA GLY A 168 -12.72 8.02 6.48
C GLY A 168 -12.84 6.72 7.27
N ASN A 169 -11.73 5.99 7.39
CA ASN A 169 -11.63 4.75 8.18
C ASN A 169 -10.84 4.93 9.50
N THR A 170 -10.04 5.98 9.62
CA THR A 170 -9.29 6.34 10.85
C THR A 170 -10.02 7.39 11.68
N SER A 171 -10.63 8.35 10.99
CA SER A 171 -11.56 9.31 11.58
C SER A 171 -12.79 9.41 10.69
N ALA A 172 -13.80 10.17 11.10
CA ALA A 172 -14.98 10.41 10.28
C ALA A 172 -14.64 11.00 8.89
N THR A 173 -13.47 11.63 8.72
CA THR A 173 -13.11 12.38 7.50
C THR A 173 -11.79 11.97 6.87
N ALA A 174 -10.95 11.20 7.58
CA ALA A 174 -9.60 10.88 7.13
C ALA A 174 -9.39 9.37 6.99
N GLU A 175 -8.78 9.02 5.87
CA GLU A 175 -8.24 7.69 5.59
C GLU A 175 -6.87 7.54 6.26
N PHE A 176 -6.53 6.32 6.70
CA PHE A 176 -5.36 5.98 7.51
C PHE A 176 -4.01 6.50 6.98
N ASN A 177 -3.68 6.23 5.71
CA ASN A 177 -2.39 6.62 5.14
C ASN A 177 -2.21 8.13 5.09
N ILE A 178 -3.28 8.85 4.71
CA ILE A 178 -3.28 10.32 4.72
C ILE A 178 -3.29 10.86 6.16
N ALA A 179 -4.03 10.23 7.08
CA ALA A 179 -4.11 10.64 8.48
C ALA A 179 -2.80 10.42 9.25
N THR A 180 -2.02 9.42 8.85
CA THR A 180 -0.75 9.07 9.49
C THR A 180 0.33 10.12 9.22
N ASP A 181 0.38 10.70 8.02
CA ASP A 181 1.26 11.84 7.72
C ASP A 181 0.57 12.86 6.79
N PRO A 182 -0.36 13.68 7.33
CA PRO A 182 -1.12 14.66 6.57
C PRO A 182 -0.22 15.69 5.88
N GLU A 183 0.89 16.07 6.52
CA GLU A 183 1.86 17.00 5.98
C GLU A 183 2.59 16.42 4.78
N ALA A 184 3.02 15.15 4.84
CA ALA A 184 3.61 14.47 3.70
C ALA A 184 2.61 14.33 2.56
N ALA A 185 1.37 13.93 2.87
CA ALA A 185 0.32 13.82 1.88
C ALA A 185 0.02 15.17 1.19
N ARG A 186 -0.02 16.28 1.94
CA ARG A 186 -0.14 17.63 1.36
C ARG A 186 0.99 17.93 0.38
N ILE A 187 2.23 17.60 0.72
CA ILE A 187 3.40 17.83 -0.14
C ILE A 187 3.29 17.04 -1.44
N VAL A 188 2.93 15.76 -1.34
CA VAL A 188 2.88 14.85 -2.49
C VAL A 188 1.70 15.15 -3.41
N LEU A 189 0.48 15.29 -2.87
CA LEU A 189 -0.70 15.62 -3.68
C LEU A 189 -0.60 17.05 -4.25
N GLY A 190 0.03 17.97 -3.53
CA GLY A 190 0.33 19.33 -4.00
C GLY A 190 1.56 19.44 -4.91
N SER A 191 2.24 18.33 -5.22
CA SER A 191 3.53 18.37 -5.93
C SER A 191 3.42 18.76 -7.40
N GLY A 192 2.27 18.51 -8.04
CA GLY A 192 2.08 18.65 -9.49
C GLY A 192 2.70 17.52 -10.31
N LEU A 193 3.18 16.44 -9.67
CA LEU A 193 3.62 15.24 -10.36
C LEU A 193 2.42 14.44 -10.90
N PRO A 194 2.59 13.60 -11.94
CA PRO A 194 1.53 12.71 -12.41
C PRO A 194 1.12 11.75 -11.29
N LEU A 195 -0.08 11.94 -10.73
CA LEU A 195 -0.56 11.17 -9.57
C LEU A 195 -1.96 10.63 -9.82
N THR A 196 -2.14 9.32 -9.60
CA THR A 196 -3.44 8.66 -9.50
C THR A 196 -3.69 8.28 -8.06
N LEU A 197 -4.78 8.76 -7.49
CA LEU A 197 -5.22 8.44 -6.14
C LEU A 197 -6.25 7.31 -6.19
N ILE A 198 -6.05 6.29 -5.37
CA ILE A 198 -6.91 5.12 -5.17
C ILE A 198 -7.52 5.22 -3.77
N PRO A 199 -8.59 6.02 -3.61
CA PRO A 199 -9.19 6.29 -2.31
C PRO A 199 -10.17 5.20 -1.85
N LEU A 200 -10.65 5.34 -0.62
CA LEU A 200 -11.72 4.53 -0.04
C LEU A 200 -12.95 4.44 -0.94
N ASP A 201 -13.22 5.48 -1.73
CA ASP A 201 -14.31 5.52 -2.71
C ASP A 201 -14.34 4.28 -3.60
N VAL A 202 -13.18 3.73 -3.99
CA VAL A 202 -13.08 2.53 -4.83
C VAL A 202 -12.64 1.29 -4.05
N THR A 203 -11.73 1.43 -3.09
CA THR A 203 -11.18 0.25 -2.41
C THR A 203 -12.22 -0.45 -1.54
N GLU A 204 -13.14 0.28 -0.90
CA GLU A 204 -14.17 -0.32 -0.03
C GLU A 204 -15.18 -1.19 -0.80
N ARG A 205 -15.23 -1.03 -2.13
CA ARG A 205 -16.07 -1.83 -3.04
C ARG A 205 -15.41 -3.14 -3.46
N VAL A 206 -14.14 -3.35 -3.12
CA VAL A 206 -13.39 -4.55 -3.47
C VAL A 206 -13.17 -5.38 -2.21
N ARG A 207 -14.04 -6.37 -2.03
CA ARG A 207 -14.06 -7.21 -0.82
C ARG A 207 -13.92 -8.68 -1.18
N LEU A 208 -13.17 -9.39 -0.34
CA LEU A 208 -12.93 -10.82 -0.45
C LEU A 208 -13.38 -11.51 0.83
N SER A 209 -14.35 -12.43 0.74
CA SER A 209 -14.78 -13.20 1.91
C SER A 209 -13.70 -14.18 2.35
N GLY A 210 -13.65 -14.48 3.66
CA GLY A 210 -12.72 -15.48 4.20
C GLY A 210 -12.95 -16.89 3.62
N ASP A 211 -14.20 -17.25 3.32
CA ASP A 211 -14.54 -18.52 2.68
C ASP A 211 -14.01 -18.61 1.24
N ALA A 212 -14.12 -17.53 0.46
CA ALA A 212 -13.59 -17.48 -0.89
C ALA A 212 -12.05 -17.57 -0.88
N LEU A 213 -11.40 -16.83 0.02
CA LEU A 213 -9.94 -16.92 0.19
C LEU A 213 -9.51 -18.36 0.52
N ARG A 214 -10.15 -19.01 1.51
CA ARG A 214 -9.88 -20.42 1.86
C ARG A 214 -10.05 -21.33 0.67
N THR A 215 -11.17 -21.20 -0.04
CA THR A 215 -11.51 -22.03 -1.21
C THR A 215 -10.41 -22.00 -2.28
N TRP A 216 -9.79 -20.84 -2.50
CA TRP A 216 -8.75 -20.69 -3.52
C TRP A 216 -7.35 -21.08 -3.02
N VAL A 217 -7.04 -20.76 -1.77
CA VAL A 217 -5.68 -20.87 -1.23
C VAL A 217 -5.40 -22.22 -0.58
N GLU A 218 -6.36 -22.82 0.13
CA GLU A 218 -6.17 -24.11 0.81
C GLU A 218 -5.71 -25.25 -0.12
N PRO A 219 -6.27 -25.42 -1.34
CA PRO A 219 -5.86 -26.50 -2.23
C PRO A 219 -4.40 -26.41 -2.69
N LEU A 220 -3.77 -25.24 -2.58
CA LEU A 220 -2.38 -25.06 -2.97
C LEU A 220 -1.40 -25.75 -2.01
N ALA A 221 -1.81 -25.94 -0.74
CA ALA A 221 -1.14 -26.77 0.25
C ALA A 221 0.37 -26.52 0.42
N ASP A 222 0.81 -25.26 0.39
CA ASP A 222 2.20 -24.88 0.57
C ASP A 222 2.39 -23.71 1.54
N LEU A 223 3.65 -23.33 1.79
CA LEU A 223 3.96 -22.35 2.82
C LEU A 223 3.46 -20.93 2.47
N PRO A 224 3.61 -20.40 1.24
CA PRO A 224 2.96 -19.14 0.85
C PRO A 224 1.44 -19.16 1.02
N ALA A 225 0.76 -20.27 0.68
CA ALA A 225 -0.68 -20.40 0.89
C ALA A 225 -1.04 -20.40 2.39
N GLN A 226 -0.31 -21.17 3.20
CA GLN A 226 -0.50 -21.17 4.66
C GLN A 226 -0.26 -19.79 5.28
N PHE A 227 0.73 -19.05 4.77
CA PHE A 227 1.01 -17.68 5.20
C PHE A 227 -0.21 -16.77 4.97
N LEU A 228 -0.82 -16.82 3.78
CA LEU A 228 -2.01 -16.03 3.45
C LEU A 228 -3.17 -16.35 4.37
N LEU A 229 -3.40 -17.63 4.70
CA LEU A 229 -4.46 -18.03 5.63
C LEU A 229 -4.17 -17.57 7.06
N ASP A 230 -2.94 -17.72 7.53
CA ASP A 230 -2.53 -17.35 8.88
C ASP A 230 -2.56 -15.82 9.08
N CYS A 231 -2.06 -15.04 8.11
CA CYS A 231 -1.96 -13.59 8.22
C CYS A 231 -3.33 -12.90 8.16
N THR A 232 -4.23 -13.41 7.32
CA THR A 232 -5.54 -12.79 7.10
C THR A 232 -6.58 -13.14 8.17
N ALA A 233 -6.38 -14.22 8.92
CA ALA A 233 -7.33 -14.67 9.94
C ALA A 233 -7.66 -13.58 10.98
N HIS A 234 -6.66 -12.80 11.39
CA HIS A 234 -6.86 -11.69 12.33
C HIS A 234 -7.74 -10.58 11.73
N LEU A 235 -7.45 -10.16 10.49
CA LEU A 235 -8.22 -9.11 9.82
C LEU A 235 -9.66 -9.55 9.54
N ILE A 236 -9.86 -10.80 9.12
CA ILE A 236 -11.21 -11.37 8.90
C ILE A 236 -12.04 -11.31 10.20
N ALA A 237 -11.44 -11.68 11.34
CA ALA A 237 -12.11 -11.62 12.63
C ALA A 237 -12.38 -10.17 13.08
N PHE A 238 -11.47 -9.24 12.78
CA PHE A 238 -11.66 -7.81 13.02
C PHE A 238 -12.85 -7.26 12.22
N SER A 239 -12.87 -7.50 10.90
CA SER A 239 -13.93 -7.02 10.00
C SER A 239 -15.29 -7.66 10.33
N GLU A 240 -15.33 -8.94 10.73
CA GLU A 240 -16.58 -9.57 11.19
C GLU A 240 -17.15 -8.86 12.42
N LYS A 241 -16.27 -8.54 13.40
CA LYS A 241 -16.67 -7.89 14.65
C LYS A 241 -17.12 -6.45 14.48
N TRP A 242 -16.39 -5.66 13.68
CA TRP A 242 -16.57 -4.21 13.63
C TRP A 242 -17.31 -3.72 12.39
N GLU A 243 -17.24 -4.45 11.28
CA GLU A 243 -17.87 -4.07 10.01
C GLU A 243 -19.04 -4.99 9.64
N GLY A 244 -19.25 -6.07 10.38
CA GLY A 244 -20.29 -7.06 10.09
C GLY A 244 -20.01 -7.88 8.82
N PHE A 245 -18.76 -7.95 8.39
CA PHE A 245 -18.33 -8.66 7.18
C PHE A 245 -17.14 -9.57 7.47
N ALA A 246 -17.34 -10.89 7.36
CA ALA A 246 -16.29 -11.90 7.54
C ALA A 246 -15.40 -12.02 6.29
N GLY A 247 -14.56 -11.01 6.07
CA GLY A 247 -13.66 -10.94 4.93
C GLY A 247 -12.65 -9.81 5.04
N ILE A 248 -12.10 -9.43 3.90
CA ILE A 248 -11.01 -8.47 3.77
C ILE A 248 -11.41 -7.46 2.70
N THR A 249 -11.21 -6.18 2.98
CA THR A 249 -11.25 -5.13 1.97
C THR A 249 -9.87 -5.00 1.35
N LEU A 250 -9.77 -5.10 0.02
CA LEU A 250 -8.48 -5.16 -0.69
C LEU A 250 -8.02 -3.76 -1.11
N HIS A 251 -7.60 -2.95 -0.14
CA HIS A 251 -7.13 -1.59 -0.37
C HIS A 251 -5.85 -1.52 -1.21
N ASP A 252 -4.75 -2.02 -0.66
CA ASP A 252 -3.45 -2.01 -1.33
C ASP A 252 -3.38 -2.91 -2.56
N PRO A 253 -4.00 -4.12 -2.56
CA PRO A 253 -4.00 -4.95 -3.75
C PRO A 253 -4.68 -4.27 -4.94
N LEU A 254 -5.76 -3.49 -4.73
CA LEU A 254 -6.38 -2.74 -5.82
C LEU A 254 -5.40 -1.72 -6.42
N THR A 255 -4.62 -1.05 -5.60
CA THR A 255 -3.62 -0.06 -6.04
C THR A 255 -2.55 -0.71 -6.92
N VAL A 256 -2.04 -1.88 -6.53
CA VAL A 256 -1.15 -2.70 -7.38
C VAL A 256 -1.88 -3.17 -8.64
N GLY A 257 -3.14 -3.58 -8.54
CA GLY A 257 -3.99 -3.94 -9.67
C GLY A 257 -4.08 -2.83 -10.71
N VAL A 258 -4.29 -1.59 -10.29
CA VAL A 258 -4.32 -0.41 -11.19
C VAL A 258 -2.96 -0.16 -11.84
N ALA A 259 -1.86 -0.44 -11.13
CA ALA A 259 -0.53 -0.39 -11.72
C ALA A 259 -0.35 -1.45 -12.82
N ILE A 260 -0.96 -2.63 -12.69
CA ILE A 260 -0.98 -3.69 -13.72
C ILE A 260 -1.88 -3.26 -14.89
N ASP A 261 -3.16 -2.97 -14.60
CA ASP A 261 -4.17 -2.56 -15.57
C ASP A 261 -4.96 -1.32 -15.09
N PRO A 262 -4.70 -0.15 -15.67
CA PRO A 262 -5.37 1.09 -15.26
C PRO A 262 -6.86 1.11 -15.61
N ASN A 263 -7.36 0.21 -16.49
CA ASN A 263 -8.77 0.16 -16.87
C ASN A 263 -9.66 -0.50 -15.80
N LEU A 264 -9.08 -1.02 -14.71
CA LEU A 264 -9.83 -1.50 -13.55
C LEU A 264 -10.58 -0.38 -12.84
N VAL A 265 -10.16 0.88 -13.02
CA VAL A 265 -10.80 2.04 -12.40
C VAL A 265 -11.15 3.10 -13.44
N LYS A 266 -12.14 3.93 -13.11
CA LYS A 266 -12.39 5.19 -13.83
C LYS A 266 -11.96 6.36 -12.96
N THR A 267 -11.09 7.21 -13.49
CA THR A 267 -10.59 8.38 -12.78
C THR A 267 -11.32 9.65 -13.21
N ARG A 268 -11.26 10.66 -12.34
CA ARG A 268 -11.61 12.03 -12.68
C ARG A 268 -10.47 12.97 -12.26
N PRO A 269 -10.03 13.91 -13.12
CA PRO A 269 -9.09 14.94 -12.73
C PRO A 269 -9.78 15.90 -11.76
N LEU A 270 -9.25 16.02 -10.54
CA LEU A 270 -9.75 16.92 -9.51
C LEU A 270 -8.61 17.74 -8.92
N PHE A 271 -8.93 18.94 -8.45
CA PHE A 271 -8.05 19.68 -7.56
C PHE A 271 -8.27 19.16 -6.14
N VAL A 272 -7.23 18.59 -5.54
CA VAL A 272 -7.27 17.94 -4.23
C VAL A 272 -6.24 18.57 -3.30
N GLN A 273 -6.66 18.90 -2.09
CA GLN A 273 -5.82 19.37 -1.00
C GLN A 273 -5.96 18.45 0.21
N VAL A 274 -4.99 18.51 1.12
CA VAL A 274 -5.04 17.81 2.40
C VAL A 274 -5.13 18.84 3.52
N GLU A 275 -6.14 18.71 4.39
CA GLU A 275 -6.27 19.50 5.61
C GLU A 275 -5.26 19.01 6.67
N THR A 276 -4.56 19.92 7.32
CA THR A 276 -3.51 19.60 8.32
C THR A 276 -3.50 20.52 9.53
N ARG A 277 -4.41 21.49 9.59
CA ARG A 277 -4.48 22.52 10.63
C ARG A 277 -5.75 22.42 11.46
N GLY A 278 -6.82 21.85 10.90
CA GLY A 278 -8.08 21.64 11.62
C GLY A 278 -7.92 20.76 12.86
N GLU A 279 -8.90 20.75 13.75
CA GLU A 279 -8.90 19.84 14.90
C GLU A 279 -9.63 18.52 14.59
N ILE A 280 -10.66 18.60 13.74
CA ILE A 280 -11.59 17.48 13.46
C ILE A 280 -11.33 16.86 12.08
N THR A 281 -10.78 17.64 11.15
CA THR A 281 -10.64 17.29 9.73
C THR A 281 -9.20 17.07 9.28
N THR A 282 -8.24 17.00 10.20
CA THR A 282 -6.84 16.70 9.88
C THR A 282 -6.75 15.37 9.13
N GLY A 283 -6.04 15.37 8.00
CA GLY A 283 -5.92 14.23 7.10
C GLY A 283 -7.06 14.10 6.08
N MET A 284 -8.06 14.98 6.09
CA MET A 284 -9.11 14.96 5.08
C MET A 284 -8.56 15.33 3.70
N THR A 285 -8.85 14.50 2.69
CA THR A 285 -8.61 14.82 1.28
C THR A 285 -9.77 15.65 0.73
N VAL A 286 -9.57 16.96 0.65
CA VAL A 286 -10.55 17.94 0.19
C VAL A 286 -10.45 18.08 -1.32
N ALA A 287 -11.39 17.49 -2.06
CA ALA A 287 -11.47 17.62 -3.51
C ALA A 287 -12.46 18.73 -3.93
N ASP A 288 -12.03 19.65 -4.78
CA ASP A 288 -12.95 20.61 -5.40
C ASP A 288 -13.78 19.92 -6.49
N ARG A 289 -15.06 19.75 -6.18
CA ARG A 289 -16.03 19.06 -7.04
C ARG A 289 -16.97 20.03 -7.77
N ARG A 290 -16.80 21.34 -7.60
CA ARG A 290 -17.69 22.34 -8.18
C ARG A 290 -17.46 22.43 -9.69
N PRO A 291 -18.52 22.51 -10.51
CA PRO A 291 -18.39 22.66 -11.97
C PRO A 291 -17.95 24.08 -12.39
N PHE A 292 -18.08 25.07 -11.51
CA PHE A 292 -17.73 26.47 -11.75
C PHE A 292 -16.93 27.02 -10.57
N ARG A 293 -15.96 27.90 -10.85
CA ARG A 293 -15.05 28.52 -9.85
C ARG A 293 -14.19 27.50 -9.08
N ALA A 294 -13.49 26.65 -9.83
CA ALA A 294 -12.50 25.75 -9.24
C ALA A 294 -11.38 26.53 -8.54
N GLU A 295 -10.91 26.07 -7.38
CA GLU A 295 -9.83 26.72 -6.61
C GLU A 295 -8.47 26.60 -7.29
N GLY A 296 -8.30 25.60 -8.15
CA GLY A 296 -7.07 25.34 -8.87
C GLY A 296 -7.29 24.45 -10.09
N GLN A 297 -6.22 24.29 -10.88
CA GLN A 297 -6.18 23.27 -11.92
C GLN A 297 -6.09 21.88 -11.28
N PRO A 298 -6.68 20.84 -11.89
CA PRO A 298 -6.55 19.48 -11.39
C PRO A 298 -5.08 19.07 -11.17
N ASN A 299 -4.79 18.52 -9.99
CA ASN A 299 -3.47 18.03 -9.61
C ASN A 299 -3.44 16.51 -9.37
N VAL A 300 -4.62 15.86 -9.34
CA VAL A 300 -4.75 14.44 -9.04
C VAL A 300 -5.81 13.80 -9.94
N GLU A 301 -5.50 12.62 -10.49
CA GLU A 301 -6.48 11.71 -11.07
C GLU A 301 -7.09 10.85 -9.97
N VAL A 302 -8.33 11.13 -9.56
CA VAL A 302 -8.99 10.42 -8.45
C VAL A 302 -9.83 9.26 -9.00
N ALA A 303 -9.54 8.02 -8.59
CA ALA A 303 -10.37 6.87 -8.93
C ALA A 303 -11.72 6.93 -8.19
N LEU A 304 -12.82 6.87 -8.94
CA LEU A 304 -14.18 7.02 -8.42
C LEU A 304 -15.13 5.91 -8.88
N ASP A 305 -14.66 4.99 -9.72
CA ASP A 305 -15.39 3.78 -10.10
C ASP A 305 -14.40 2.63 -10.26
N VAL A 306 -14.86 1.40 -10.03
CA VAL A 306 -14.02 0.19 -10.06
C VAL A 306 -14.76 -1.01 -10.63
N ASP A 307 -14.08 -1.78 -11.48
CA ASP A 307 -14.51 -3.11 -11.93
C ASP A 307 -14.00 -4.16 -10.94
N ALA A 308 -14.74 -4.33 -9.83
CA ALA A 308 -14.34 -5.18 -8.72
C ALA A 308 -14.21 -6.65 -9.12
N ASP A 309 -15.13 -7.17 -9.94
CA ASP A 309 -15.13 -8.57 -10.37
C ASP A 309 -13.92 -8.90 -11.24
N ARG A 310 -13.57 -7.99 -12.17
CA ARG A 310 -12.38 -8.14 -13.00
C ARG A 310 -11.11 -8.05 -12.16
N PHE A 311 -11.05 -7.14 -11.20
CA PHE A 311 -9.91 -7.07 -10.28
C PHE A 311 -9.78 -8.33 -9.43
N LEU A 312 -10.87 -8.83 -8.83
CA LEU A 312 -10.86 -10.05 -8.03
C LEU A 312 -10.39 -11.25 -8.87
N SER A 313 -10.85 -11.35 -10.12
CA SER A 313 -10.41 -12.40 -11.04
C SER A 313 -8.89 -12.34 -11.29
N LEU A 314 -8.36 -11.14 -11.57
CA LEU A 314 -6.91 -10.91 -11.71
C LEU A 314 -6.14 -11.28 -10.43
N PHE A 315 -6.64 -10.82 -9.28
CA PHE A 315 -6.00 -11.02 -7.99
C PHE A 315 -5.88 -12.51 -7.67
N VAL A 316 -6.97 -13.27 -7.80
CA VAL A 316 -7.00 -14.71 -7.55
C VAL A 316 -6.10 -15.47 -8.52
N GLU A 317 -6.16 -15.13 -9.81
CA GLU A 317 -5.29 -15.74 -10.82
C GLU A 317 -3.82 -15.61 -10.42
N ARG A 318 -3.40 -14.44 -9.92
CA ARG A 318 -2.01 -14.17 -9.52
C ARG A 318 -1.65 -14.89 -8.23
N LEU A 319 -2.48 -14.81 -7.19
CA LEU A 319 -2.25 -15.49 -5.90
C LEU A 319 -2.10 -17.02 -6.03
N CYS A 320 -2.88 -17.62 -6.92
CA CYS A 320 -2.84 -19.05 -7.18
C CYS A 320 -1.76 -19.47 -8.18
N ARG A 321 -1.07 -18.51 -8.82
CA ARG A 321 -0.04 -18.80 -9.81
C ARG A 321 1.21 -19.32 -9.12
N ARG A 322 1.78 -20.39 -9.68
CA ARG A 322 3.11 -20.88 -9.32
C ARG A 322 4.12 -20.48 -10.38
N SER A 323 5.27 -19.99 -9.92
CA SER A 323 6.49 -19.77 -10.69
C SER A 323 7.13 -21.10 -11.07
#